data_AF-A0A2E0DU98-F1
#
_entry.id   AF-A0A2E0DU98-F1
#
_cell.length_a   1.000
_cell.length_b   1.000
_cell.length_c   1.000
_cell.angle_alpha   90.00
_cell.angle_beta   90.00
_cell.angle_gamma   90.00
#
_symmetry.space_group_name_H-M   'P 1'
#
loop_
_entity.id
_entity.type
_entity.pdbx_description
1 polymer ?
#
loop_
_entity_poly.entity_id
_entity_poly.type
_entity_poly.pdbx_seq_one_letter_code
_entity_poly.pdbx_strand_id
1 'polypeptide(L)'
;MEVWLDAPGNTEHEGINASFSEHEGHDIWSNEGVLYRNGVMIGGHVHIDSEASQMKARSLAGSVEWILLTFEDWSMIPIENILAATESTPTKVAAQITQPIEAQGAGFALDIGVDALLCTEECLESALIVKSLRQEDSTAPVPTSPSHSDSVKLTSMTITDVQEGHSGDRVCIDLLSMLDEGEGVLIGSTARSFILIHGETIQSKYVPTRPFRINAGSVDAYAYLADGSTKYLCELKSGEDVCIIGSNGISRIATIGRMKIETRPFILLRFEDENTNEGHAFIQQAETVRLVLENGEACSVTNLSVGDRILGCTSTSTRHVGQSISAPSEER
;
A
#
# COMPACT_ATOMS: atom_id res chain seq x y z
N MET A 1 17.35 11.46 0.19
CA MET A 1 18.04 10.41 0.97
C MET A 1 19.46 10.19 0.45
N GLU A 2 20.44 10.07 1.34
CA GLU A 2 21.79 9.58 1.04
C GLU A 2 21.92 8.05 1.33
N VAL A 3 22.82 7.38 0.63
CA VAL A 3 23.26 6.01 0.96
C VAL A 3 24.75 6.04 1.25
N TRP A 4 25.14 5.60 2.45
CA TRP A 4 26.51 5.53 2.93
C TRP A 4 26.95 4.06 2.99
N LEU A 5 28.09 3.73 2.40
CA LEU A 5 28.61 2.37 2.39
C LEU A 5 29.69 2.20 3.45
N ASP A 6 29.50 1.23 4.35
CA ASP A 6 30.49 0.75 5.32
C ASP A 6 31.45 -0.23 4.62
N ALA A 7 32.37 0.30 3.82
CA ALA A 7 33.36 -0.50 3.11
C ALA A 7 34.71 0.21 2.99
N PRO A 8 35.82 -0.45 3.35
CA PRO A 8 37.17 0.05 3.12
C PRO A 8 37.61 -0.18 1.67
N GLY A 9 37.04 0.54 0.70
CA GLY A 9 37.57 0.60 -0.67
C GLY A 9 36.54 0.62 -1.81
N ASN A 10 36.81 1.49 -2.81
CA ASN A 10 36.13 1.75 -4.09
C ASN A 10 34.59 1.92 -4.07
N THR A 11 34.14 3.18 -4.00
CA THR A 11 32.75 3.62 -4.13
C THR A 11 32.25 3.65 -5.58
N GLU A 12 32.66 2.70 -6.42
CA GLU A 12 32.30 2.69 -7.87
C GLU A 12 30.90 2.12 -8.15
N HIS A 13 30.00 2.07 -7.16
CA HIS A 13 28.59 1.77 -7.40
C HIS A 13 27.79 3.06 -7.60
N GLU A 14 27.09 3.13 -8.72
CA GLU A 14 26.16 4.21 -9.04
C GLU A 14 25.09 4.31 -7.93
N GLY A 15 24.96 5.50 -7.34
CA GLY A 15 23.96 5.75 -6.28
C GLY A 15 24.50 5.79 -4.85
N ILE A 16 25.77 5.45 -4.59
CA ILE A 16 26.41 5.68 -3.29
C ILE A 16 26.75 7.17 -3.13
N ASN A 17 26.45 7.75 -1.97
CA ASN A 17 26.72 9.16 -1.67
C ASN A 17 28.01 9.39 -0.88
N ALA A 18 28.45 8.43 -0.06
CA ALA A 18 29.67 8.53 0.73
C ALA A 18 30.15 7.14 1.18
N SER A 19 31.45 7.02 1.44
CA SER A 19 32.02 5.92 2.23
C SER A 19 32.05 6.27 3.72
N PHE A 20 31.82 5.29 4.58
CA PHE A 20 31.93 5.41 6.04
C PHE A 20 33.07 4.54 6.60
N SER A 21 33.70 4.99 7.69
CA SER A 21 34.68 4.22 8.45
C SER A 21 34.74 4.67 9.92
N GLU A 22 35.16 3.77 10.81
CA GLU A 22 35.51 4.12 12.20
C GLU A 22 36.93 4.70 12.32
N HIS A 23 37.63 4.89 11.20
CA HIS A 23 38.99 5.40 11.14
C HIS A 23 39.10 6.62 10.23
N GLU A 24 39.99 7.54 10.60
CA GLU A 24 40.29 8.74 9.82
C GLU A 24 40.83 8.36 8.43
N GLY A 25 40.36 9.05 7.38
CA GLY A 25 40.82 8.85 6.01
C GLY A 25 39.74 8.54 4.97
N HIS A 26 38.47 8.42 5.39
CA HIS A 26 37.30 8.23 4.51
C HIS A 26 36.44 9.49 4.41
N ASP A 27 35.47 9.49 3.48
CA ASP A 27 34.58 10.64 3.25
C ASP A 27 33.83 11.03 4.52
N ILE A 28 33.20 10.05 5.16
CA ILE A 28 32.59 10.16 6.48
C ILE A 28 33.32 9.20 7.41
N TRP A 29 33.64 9.67 8.60
CA TRP A 29 34.18 8.79 9.64
C TRP A 29 33.73 9.24 11.01
N SER A 30 33.82 8.33 11.98
CA SER A 30 33.49 8.63 13.37
C SER A 30 34.66 8.32 14.29
N ASN A 31 34.79 9.09 15.36
CA ASN A 31 35.74 8.83 16.43
C ASN A 31 35.20 9.34 17.76
N GLU A 32 35.20 8.47 18.79
CA GLU A 32 34.68 8.76 20.13
C GLU A 32 33.27 9.40 20.14
N GLY A 33 32.40 8.98 19.23
CA GLY A 33 31.02 9.46 19.12
C GLY A 33 30.86 10.81 18.41
N VAL A 34 31.92 11.33 17.78
CA VAL A 34 31.88 12.51 16.92
C VAL A 34 31.94 12.07 15.46
N LEU A 35 31.07 12.64 14.63
CA LEU A 35 30.96 12.35 13.21
C LEU A 35 31.63 13.46 12.40
N TYR A 36 32.48 13.06 11.45
CA TYR A 36 33.23 13.93 10.57
C TYR A 36 32.88 13.64 9.10
N ARG A 37 32.90 14.68 8.26
CA ARG A 37 32.85 14.56 6.80
C ARG A 37 33.95 15.42 6.19
N ASN A 38 34.83 14.82 5.40
CA ASN A 38 35.99 15.48 4.77
C ASN A 38 36.85 16.28 5.78
N GLY A 39 37.04 15.73 6.99
CA GLY A 39 37.82 16.35 8.07
C GLY A 39 37.11 17.46 8.86
N VAL A 40 35.83 17.75 8.57
CA VAL A 40 35.02 18.72 9.31
C VAL A 40 34.03 17.99 10.22
N MET A 41 33.91 18.42 11.47
CA MET A 41 32.89 17.90 12.39
C MET A 41 31.49 18.26 11.88
N ILE A 42 30.65 17.25 11.64
CA ILE A 42 29.27 17.40 11.16
C ILE A 42 28.24 16.98 12.21
N GLY A 43 28.62 16.21 13.22
CA GLY A 43 27.73 15.94 14.33
C GLY A 43 28.12 14.76 15.21
N GLY A 44 27.14 13.95 15.61
CA GLY A 44 27.33 12.90 16.59
C GLY A 44 27.06 11.51 16.04
N HIS A 45 27.89 10.55 16.46
CA HIS A 45 27.62 9.13 16.30
C HIS A 45 27.17 8.57 17.66
N VAL A 46 25.98 7.98 17.69
CA VAL A 46 25.39 7.45 18.92
C VAL A 46 24.99 6.00 18.68
N HIS A 47 25.64 5.11 19.42
CA HIS A 47 25.23 3.72 19.52
C HIS A 47 24.07 3.59 20.51
N ILE A 48 22.96 3.03 20.06
CA ILE A 48 21.71 2.90 20.82
C ILE A 48 21.64 1.50 21.45
N ASP A 49 21.77 1.50 22.77
CA ASP A 49 21.75 0.32 23.65
C ASP A 49 20.80 0.49 24.85
N SER A 50 20.28 1.71 25.07
CA SER A 50 19.57 2.08 26.29
C SER A 50 18.76 3.37 26.11
N GLU A 51 17.91 3.67 27.10
CA GLU A 51 17.20 4.96 27.15
C GLU A 51 18.18 6.13 27.32
N ALA A 52 19.31 5.91 28.00
CA ALA A 52 20.33 6.94 28.19
C ALA A 52 21.02 7.34 26.89
N SER A 53 21.38 6.37 26.03
CA SER A 53 21.94 6.66 24.71
C SER A 53 20.90 7.31 23.78
N GLN A 54 19.62 6.92 23.86
CA GLN A 54 18.54 7.63 23.15
C GLN A 54 18.39 9.09 23.60
N MET A 55 18.40 9.36 24.92
CA MET A 55 18.35 10.74 25.43
C MET A 55 19.55 11.56 24.94
N LYS A 56 20.75 10.96 24.90
CA LYS A 56 21.92 11.59 24.32
C LYS A 56 21.71 11.94 22.85
N ALA A 57 21.22 11.02 22.02
CA ALA A 57 20.92 11.28 20.61
C ALA A 57 19.90 12.43 20.45
N ARG A 58 18.79 12.41 21.20
CA ARG A 58 17.79 13.49 21.15
C ARG A 58 18.36 14.85 21.54
N SER A 59 19.29 14.91 22.49
CA SER A 59 19.90 16.17 22.93
C SER A 59 20.74 16.86 21.84
N LEU A 60 21.14 16.13 20.79
CA LEU A 60 21.87 16.67 19.65
C LEU A 60 20.96 17.36 18.63
N ALA A 61 19.65 17.13 18.68
CA ALA A 61 18.68 17.71 17.75
C ALA A 61 18.76 19.25 17.77
N GLY A 62 18.87 19.85 16.58
CA GLY A 62 19.06 21.29 16.37
C GLY A 62 20.45 21.84 16.70
N SER A 63 21.36 21.02 17.26
CA SER A 63 22.71 21.45 17.65
C SER A 63 23.80 20.95 16.69
N VAL A 64 23.52 19.91 15.91
CA VAL A 64 24.45 19.31 14.94
C VAL A 64 23.80 19.18 13.56
N GLU A 65 24.62 19.03 12.51
CA GLU A 65 24.11 18.79 11.16
C GLU A 65 23.61 17.34 11.01
N TRP A 66 24.34 16.37 11.56
CA TRP A 66 24.03 14.94 11.43
C TRP A 66 24.06 14.19 12.76
N ILE A 67 23.10 13.28 12.93
CA ILE A 67 23.12 12.24 13.95
C ILE A 67 23.20 10.89 13.25
N LEU A 68 24.29 10.16 13.42
CA LEU A 68 24.40 8.76 12.99
C LEU A 68 24.00 7.84 14.14
N LEU A 69 23.02 6.99 13.91
CA LEU A 69 22.55 5.97 14.82
C LEU A 69 23.09 4.60 14.42
N THR A 70 23.73 3.92 15.36
CA THR A 70 24.02 2.47 15.26
C THR A 70 23.30 1.75 16.40
N PHE A 71 23.12 0.44 16.28
CA PHE A 71 22.25 -0.33 17.19
C PHE A 71 22.95 -1.59 17.66
N GLU A 72 22.76 -1.95 18.94
CA GLU A 72 23.08 -3.30 19.42
C GLU A 72 22.04 -4.30 18.89
N ASP A 73 20.76 -3.96 19.07
CA ASP A 73 19.61 -4.68 18.52
C ASP A 73 18.74 -3.73 17.68
N TRP A 74 18.40 -4.11 16.45
CA TRP A 74 17.56 -3.29 15.58
C TRP A 74 16.18 -3.01 16.19
N SER A 75 15.77 -1.74 16.18
CA SER A 75 14.45 -1.32 16.65
C SER A 75 13.97 -0.05 15.96
N MET A 76 12.69 -0.02 15.61
CA MET A 76 12.04 1.15 14.99
C MET A 76 11.83 2.31 15.98
N ILE A 77 11.47 1.99 17.22
CA ILE A 77 11.06 3.00 18.23
C ILE A 77 12.15 4.06 18.47
N PRO A 78 13.45 3.72 18.64
CA PRO A 78 14.49 4.73 18.78
C PRO A 78 14.61 5.64 17.55
N ILE A 79 14.53 5.09 16.34
CA ILE A 79 14.61 5.86 15.09
C ILE A 79 13.46 6.86 15.02
N GLU A 80 12.23 6.40 15.22
CA GLU A 80 11.03 7.25 15.23
C GLU A 80 11.13 8.37 16.26
N ASN A 81 11.62 8.04 17.45
CA ASN A 81 11.84 8.99 18.52
C ASN A 81 12.87 10.08 18.19
N ILE A 82 13.96 9.74 17.48
CA ILE A 82 14.97 10.72 17.08
C ILE A 82 14.44 11.56 15.93
N LEU A 83 13.77 10.95 14.93
CA LEU A 83 13.13 11.66 13.82
C LEU A 83 12.11 12.69 14.32
N ALA A 84 11.27 12.32 15.28
CA ALA A 84 10.31 13.24 15.90
C ALA A 84 11.01 14.41 16.64
N ALA A 85 12.18 14.16 17.25
CA ALA A 85 12.95 15.21 17.91
C ALA A 85 13.65 16.15 16.91
N THR A 86 14.01 15.66 15.72
CA THR A 86 14.71 16.44 14.69
C THR A 86 13.79 17.08 13.65
N GLU A 87 12.51 16.70 13.57
CA GLU A 87 11.54 17.12 12.53
C GLU A 87 11.50 18.65 12.31
N SER A 88 11.51 19.43 13.41
CA SER A 88 11.46 20.90 13.35
C SER A 88 12.85 21.56 13.39
N THR A 89 13.90 20.82 13.05
CA THR A 89 15.30 21.26 13.13
C THR A 89 16.04 20.99 11.81
N PRO A 90 17.18 21.66 11.54
CA PRO A 90 17.99 21.34 10.37
C PRO A 90 18.83 20.06 10.54
N THR A 91 18.76 19.39 11.69
CA THR A 91 19.55 18.19 11.96
C THR A 91 19.00 17.00 11.18
N LYS A 92 19.89 16.34 10.43
CA LYS A 92 19.61 15.14 9.65
C LYS A 92 19.94 13.88 10.42
N VAL A 93 19.24 12.79 10.12
CA VAL A 93 19.42 11.50 10.77
C VAL A 93 19.94 10.46 9.78
N ALA A 94 21.03 9.78 10.14
CA ALA A 94 21.50 8.59 9.46
C ALA A 94 21.29 7.37 10.38
N ALA A 95 20.88 6.23 9.82
CA ALA A 95 20.75 4.99 10.57
C ALA A 95 21.52 3.86 9.90
N GLN A 96 22.28 3.10 10.69
CA GLN A 96 22.95 1.90 10.23
C GLN A 96 21.97 0.75 10.09
N ILE A 97 21.98 0.10 8.93
CA ILE A 97 21.28 -1.14 8.67
C ILE A 97 22.30 -2.26 8.46
N THR A 98 21.99 -3.42 9.02
CA THR A 98 22.79 -4.64 8.96
C THR A 98 22.07 -5.78 8.25
N GLN A 99 20.75 -5.65 8.05
CA GLN A 99 19.94 -6.60 7.28
C GLN A 99 19.09 -5.89 6.20
N PRO A 100 18.88 -6.50 5.03
CA PRO A 100 18.07 -5.96 3.94
C PRO A 100 16.68 -5.44 4.37
N ILE A 101 16.02 -6.17 5.27
CA ILE A 101 14.66 -5.85 5.76
C ILE A 101 14.57 -4.54 6.54
N GLU A 102 15.69 -4.09 7.12
CA GLU A 102 15.76 -2.88 7.96
C GLU A 102 15.72 -1.60 7.11
N ALA A 103 16.15 -1.68 5.85
CA ALA A 103 16.21 -0.54 4.93
C ALA A 103 14.85 0.13 4.75
N GLN A 104 13.80 -0.66 4.52
CA GLN A 104 12.46 -0.13 4.29
C GLN A 104 11.87 0.49 5.57
N GLY A 105 12.09 -0.16 6.73
CA GLY A 105 11.65 0.37 8.02
C GLY A 105 12.27 1.74 8.29
N ALA A 106 13.60 1.83 8.24
CA ALA A 106 14.33 3.08 8.48
C ALA A 106 14.01 4.17 7.44
N GLY A 107 13.92 3.76 6.18
CA GLY A 107 13.73 4.67 5.04
C GLY A 107 12.36 5.34 4.99
N PHE A 108 11.34 4.76 5.63
CA PHE A 108 9.97 5.29 5.67
C PHE A 108 9.41 5.48 7.09
N ALA A 109 10.28 5.45 8.11
CA ALA A 109 9.87 5.64 9.50
C ALA A 109 9.07 6.95 9.68
N LEU A 110 7.90 6.85 10.34
CA LEU A 110 6.93 7.95 10.52
C LEU A 110 6.47 8.63 9.21
N ASP A 111 6.54 7.95 8.07
CA ASP A 111 6.31 8.52 6.72
C ASP A 111 7.28 9.68 6.37
N ILE A 112 8.30 9.91 7.19
CA ILE A 112 9.35 10.92 6.99
C ILE A 112 10.61 10.23 6.45
N GLY A 113 11.06 9.18 7.17
CA GLY A 113 12.26 8.41 6.88
C GLY A 113 13.56 9.09 7.27
N VAL A 114 14.60 8.29 7.54
CA VAL A 114 15.96 8.81 7.83
C VAL A 114 16.56 9.49 6.61
N ASP A 115 17.39 10.52 6.80
CA ASP A 115 18.05 11.24 5.72
C ASP A 115 19.14 10.41 5.03
N ALA A 116 19.74 9.45 5.73
CA ALA A 116 20.71 8.52 5.17
C ALA A 116 20.62 7.10 5.74
N LEU A 117 20.90 6.10 4.90
CA LEU A 117 21.15 4.72 5.33
C LEU A 117 22.65 4.45 5.29
N LEU A 118 23.22 4.02 6.42
CA LEU A 118 24.56 3.43 6.47
C LEU A 118 24.42 1.92 6.33
N CYS A 119 24.97 1.31 5.29
CA CYS A 119 24.78 -0.11 5.01
C CYS A 119 26.10 -0.82 4.70
N THR A 120 26.15 -2.11 4.95
CA THR A 120 27.18 -3.00 4.40
C THR A 120 26.89 -3.31 2.93
N GLU A 121 27.83 -3.95 2.24
CA GLU A 121 27.66 -4.38 0.84
C GLU A 121 26.45 -5.33 0.67
N GLU A 122 26.17 -6.17 1.67
CA GLU A 122 25.01 -7.08 1.68
C GLU A 122 23.67 -6.33 1.65
N CYS A 123 23.60 -5.14 2.26
CA CYS A 123 22.39 -4.34 2.34
C CYS A 123 22.31 -3.24 1.27
N LEU A 124 23.34 -3.10 0.43
CA LEU A 124 23.47 -2.01 -0.54
C LEU A 124 22.31 -1.98 -1.54
N GLU A 125 21.93 -3.15 -2.07
CA GLU A 125 20.81 -3.25 -3.02
C GLU A 125 19.50 -2.73 -2.39
N SER A 126 19.17 -3.16 -1.18
CA SER A 126 17.96 -2.71 -0.48
C SER A 126 17.98 -1.21 -0.15
N ALA A 127 19.14 -0.67 0.23
CA ALA A 127 19.30 0.76 0.47
C ALA A 127 19.09 1.59 -0.82
N LEU A 128 19.60 1.11 -1.96
CA LEU A 128 19.44 1.76 -3.26
C LEU A 128 17.99 1.70 -3.77
N ILE A 129 17.28 0.58 -3.54
CA ILE A 129 15.84 0.45 -3.84
C ILE A 129 15.05 1.50 -3.05
N VAL A 130 15.25 1.56 -1.73
CA VAL A 130 14.57 2.54 -0.86
C VAL A 130 14.89 3.98 -1.26
N LYS A 131 16.14 4.27 -1.60
CA LYS A 131 16.54 5.59 -2.11
C LYS A 131 15.80 5.95 -3.39
N SER A 132 15.67 5.02 -4.33
CA SER A 132 14.94 5.23 -5.60
C SER A 132 13.47 5.55 -5.34
N LEU A 133 12.81 4.76 -4.48
CA LEU A 133 11.41 4.99 -4.09
C LEU A 133 11.20 6.39 -3.47
N ARG A 134 12.09 6.83 -2.57
CA ARG A 134 12.00 8.18 -1.96
C ARG A 134 12.27 9.34 -2.94
N GLN A 135 13.03 9.10 -4.00
CA GLN A 135 13.29 10.12 -5.03
C GLN A 135 12.08 10.31 -5.95
N GLU A 136 11.35 9.23 -6.24
CA GLU A 136 10.06 9.30 -6.93
C GLU A 136 9.07 10.14 -6.11
N ASP A 137 8.97 9.89 -4.80
CA ASP A 137 8.10 10.64 -3.88
C ASP A 137 8.47 12.13 -3.73
N SER A 138 9.75 12.50 -3.83
CA SER A 138 10.22 13.89 -3.62
C SER A 138 9.82 14.86 -4.75
N THR A 139 9.23 14.39 -5.85
CA THR A 139 8.72 15.24 -6.95
C THR A 139 7.22 15.48 -6.92
N ALA A 140 6.51 14.97 -5.89
CA ALA A 140 5.09 15.18 -5.70
C ALA A 140 4.77 15.53 -4.22
N PRO A 141 3.77 16.38 -3.94
CA PRO A 141 3.29 16.54 -2.57
C PRO A 141 2.62 15.24 -2.12
N VAL A 142 3.12 14.66 -1.03
CA VAL A 142 2.52 13.60 -0.18
C VAL A 142 1.98 12.38 -0.95
N PRO A 143 2.67 11.23 -0.99
CA PRO A 143 2.12 10.02 -1.57
C PRO A 143 1.29 9.27 -0.52
N THR A 144 -0.02 9.35 -0.68
CA THR A 144 -0.90 8.24 -0.35
C THR A 144 -0.55 7.06 -1.27
N SER A 145 0.22 6.09 -0.76
CA SER A 145 0.45 4.76 -1.38
C SER A 145 1.19 4.77 -2.74
N PRO A 146 1.90 3.69 -3.12
CA PRO A 146 2.62 3.62 -4.39
C PRO A 146 1.65 3.76 -5.56
N SER A 147 1.69 4.92 -6.23
CA SER A 147 0.86 5.23 -7.37
C SER A 147 1.50 4.69 -8.65
N HIS A 148 1.25 3.42 -8.96
CA HIS A 148 0.87 3.11 -10.34
C HIS A 148 -0.55 3.68 -10.52
N SER A 149 -0.67 4.99 -10.80
CA SER A 149 -1.97 5.61 -11.05
C SER A 149 -2.48 5.24 -12.43
N ASP A 150 -2.76 3.97 -12.64
CA ASP A 150 -3.50 3.53 -13.81
C ASP A 150 -4.97 3.90 -13.59
N SER A 151 -5.49 4.82 -14.41
CA SER A 151 -6.90 5.16 -14.36
C SER A 151 -7.71 4.01 -14.95
N VAL A 152 -8.56 3.37 -14.15
CA VAL A 152 -9.51 2.38 -14.64
C VAL A 152 -10.70 3.12 -15.21
N LYS A 153 -11.04 2.85 -16.48
CA LYS A 153 -12.21 3.44 -17.12
C LYS A 153 -13.48 2.80 -16.55
N LEU A 154 -14.08 3.45 -15.56
CA LEU A 154 -15.38 3.06 -15.03
C LEU A 154 -16.50 3.39 -16.03
N THR A 155 -17.48 2.50 -16.12
CA THR A 155 -18.68 2.63 -16.95
C THR A 155 -19.92 2.41 -16.09
N SER A 156 -21.05 2.97 -16.53
CA SER A 156 -22.33 2.71 -15.90
C SER A 156 -22.84 1.33 -16.27
N MET A 157 -23.27 0.57 -15.27
CA MET A 157 -23.93 -0.72 -15.37
C MET A 157 -25.36 -0.57 -14.87
N THR A 158 -26.34 -0.93 -15.70
CA THR A 158 -27.77 -0.87 -15.34
C THR A 158 -28.17 -2.19 -14.72
N ILE A 159 -28.80 -2.17 -13.54
CA ILE A 159 -29.33 -3.39 -12.91
C ILE A 159 -30.55 -3.86 -13.70
N THR A 160 -30.49 -5.10 -14.18
CA THR A 160 -31.54 -5.74 -14.99
C THR A 160 -32.39 -6.71 -14.17
N ASP A 161 -31.84 -7.29 -13.11
CA ASP A 161 -32.55 -8.23 -12.23
C ASP A 161 -31.96 -8.27 -10.82
N VAL A 162 -32.83 -8.50 -9.83
CA VAL A 162 -32.48 -8.60 -8.41
C VAL A 162 -33.20 -9.82 -7.82
N GLN A 163 -32.44 -10.86 -7.44
CA GLN A 163 -33.00 -12.08 -6.85
C GLN A 163 -32.45 -12.30 -5.44
N GLU A 164 -33.35 -12.51 -4.49
CA GLU A 164 -33.02 -12.82 -3.09
C GLU A 164 -33.18 -14.31 -2.77
N GLY A 165 -32.77 -14.72 -1.57
CA GLY A 165 -33.03 -16.07 -1.06
C GLY A 165 -31.93 -17.09 -1.36
N HIS A 166 -30.77 -16.63 -1.83
CA HIS A 166 -29.58 -17.45 -2.01
C HIS A 166 -28.76 -17.53 -0.71
N SER A 167 -27.96 -18.58 -0.56
CA SER A 167 -27.00 -18.74 0.53
C SER A 167 -25.72 -19.36 -0.01
N GLY A 168 -24.57 -18.87 0.44
CA GLY A 168 -23.28 -19.37 0.01
C GLY A 168 -22.16 -18.74 0.81
N ASP A 169 -20.92 -19.05 0.45
CA ASP A 169 -19.74 -18.52 1.11
C ASP A 169 -19.35 -17.16 0.51
N ARG A 170 -19.33 -16.13 1.37
CA ARG A 170 -18.85 -14.79 1.02
C ARG A 170 -17.39 -14.62 1.41
N VAL A 171 -16.68 -13.79 0.66
CA VAL A 171 -15.32 -13.34 0.97
C VAL A 171 -15.36 -11.87 1.40
N CYS A 172 -14.78 -11.59 2.57
CA CYS A 172 -14.41 -10.22 2.97
C CYS A 172 -12.90 -10.07 2.83
N ILE A 173 -12.47 -8.93 2.32
CA ILE A 173 -11.07 -8.53 2.20
C ILE A 173 -10.79 -7.50 3.31
N ASP A 174 -9.87 -7.81 4.21
CA ASP A 174 -9.29 -6.87 5.19
C ASP A 174 -7.93 -6.41 4.68
N LEU A 175 -7.75 -5.12 4.46
CA LEU A 175 -6.53 -4.49 3.96
C LEU A 175 -5.61 -4.05 5.10
N LEU A 176 -4.33 -3.84 4.78
CA LEU A 176 -3.37 -3.19 5.68
C LEU A 176 -3.40 -1.66 5.62
N SER A 177 -4.17 -1.09 4.67
CA SER A 177 -4.40 0.34 4.53
C SER A 177 -5.87 0.70 4.74
N MET A 178 -6.13 1.97 5.07
CA MET A 178 -7.49 2.51 5.13
C MET A 178 -7.98 2.84 3.72
N LEU A 179 -9.30 2.83 3.58
CA LEU A 179 -10.09 3.18 2.40
C LEU A 179 -10.79 4.51 2.67
N ASP A 180 -10.85 5.33 1.65
CA ASP A 180 -11.66 6.54 1.61
C ASP A 180 -13.10 6.23 1.17
N GLU A 181 -14.01 7.18 1.40
CA GLU A 181 -15.36 7.08 0.83
C GLU A 181 -15.31 7.12 -0.70
N GLY A 182 -16.06 6.23 -1.35
CA GLY A 182 -16.02 6.02 -2.80
C GLY A 182 -15.00 4.98 -3.25
N GLU A 183 -14.11 4.50 -2.38
CA GLU A 183 -13.13 3.46 -2.71
C GLU A 183 -13.68 2.04 -2.51
N GLY A 184 -13.19 1.12 -3.33
CA GLY A 184 -13.66 -0.25 -3.36
C GLY A 184 -12.82 -1.17 -4.23
N VAL A 185 -13.37 -2.35 -4.50
CA VAL A 185 -12.79 -3.33 -5.45
C VAL A 185 -13.80 -3.66 -6.54
N LEU A 186 -13.31 -3.90 -7.76
CA LEU A 186 -14.12 -4.38 -8.87
C LEU A 186 -14.30 -5.89 -8.80
N ILE A 187 -15.55 -6.34 -8.64
CA ILE A 187 -15.93 -7.74 -8.50
C ILE A 187 -16.95 -8.13 -9.57
N GLY A 188 -16.84 -9.33 -10.13
CA GLY A 188 -17.83 -9.86 -11.08
C GLY A 188 -17.76 -11.38 -11.18
N SER A 189 -18.89 -12.05 -11.41
CA SER A 189 -18.92 -13.50 -11.63
C SER A 189 -18.39 -13.91 -13.01
N THR A 190 -18.13 -12.95 -13.90
CA THR A 190 -17.40 -13.18 -15.15
C THR A 190 -16.10 -12.39 -15.15
N ALA A 191 -15.08 -12.89 -15.83
CA ALA A 191 -13.82 -12.15 -15.98
C ALA A 191 -13.92 -10.92 -16.91
N ARG A 192 -15.11 -10.61 -17.43
CA ARG A 192 -15.36 -9.53 -18.40
C ARG A 192 -16.20 -8.39 -17.86
N SER A 193 -17.05 -8.60 -16.85
CA SER A 193 -18.00 -7.59 -16.39
C SER A 193 -17.99 -7.50 -14.88
N PHE A 194 -17.59 -6.34 -14.36
CA PHE A 194 -17.34 -6.09 -12.93
C PHE A 194 -18.17 -4.91 -12.43
N ILE A 195 -18.49 -4.92 -11.14
CA ILE A 195 -19.14 -3.82 -10.40
C ILE A 195 -18.26 -3.38 -9.23
N LEU A 196 -18.31 -2.08 -8.89
CA LEU A 196 -17.48 -1.49 -7.85
C LEU A 196 -18.12 -1.67 -6.46
N ILE A 197 -17.59 -2.61 -5.69
CA ILE A 197 -18.00 -2.90 -4.32
C ILE A 197 -17.28 -1.95 -3.37
N HIS A 198 -18.04 -1.09 -2.70
CA HIS A 198 -17.55 -0.05 -1.82
C HIS A 198 -17.08 -0.59 -0.47
N GLY A 199 -16.06 0.05 0.12
CA GLY A 199 -15.56 -0.26 1.46
C GLY A 199 -16.56 -0.02 2.59
N GLU A 200 -16.30 -0.58 3.77
CA GLU A 200 -17.10 -0.37 4.98
C GLU A 200 -16.75 0.97 5.67
N THR A 201 -16.68 2.05 4.89
CA THR A 201 -16.26 3.40 5.32
C THR A 201 -17.42 4.28 5.78
N ILE A 202 -18.66 3.99 5.33
CA ILE A 202 -19.86 4.79 5.69
C ILE A 202 -20.56 4.21 6.91
N GLN A 203 -20.74 5.06 7.92
CA GLN A 203 -21.38 4.72 9.19
C GLN A 203 -22.79 4.17 8.99
N SER A 204 -23.09 3.07 9.68
CA SER A 204 -24.44 2.50 9.75
C SER A 204 -25.06 2.80 11.12
N LYS A 205 -26.38 2.63 11.23
CA LYS A 205 -27.10 2.85 12.51
C LYS A 205 -26.70 1.87 13.60
N TYR A 206 -26.24 0.67 13.23
CA TYR A 206 -26.11 -0.47 14.14
C TYR A 206 -24.67 -0.98 14.29
N VAL A 207 -23.78 -0.63 13.36
CA VAL A 207 -22.41 -1.16 13.30
C VAL A 207 -21.42 -0.03 12.99
N PRO A 208 -20.31 0.08 13.76
CA PRO A 208 -19.24 1.02 13.44
C PRO A 208 -18.57 0.67 12.11
N THR A 209 -17.93 1.65 11.50
CA THR A 209 -17.19 1.47 10.24
C THR A 209 -15.94 0.64 10.46
N ARG A 210 -15.53 -0.04 9.40
CA ARG A 210 -14.24 -0.72 9.31
C ARG A 210 -13.60 -0.26 8.02
N PRO A 211 -13.00 0.94 8.00
CA PRO A 211 -12.50 1.56 6.77
C PRO A 211 -11.30 0.82 6.17
N PHE A 212 -10.99 -0.41 6.57
CA PHE A 212 -10.00 -1.29 5.93
C PHE A 212 -10.67 -2.54 5.32
N ARG A 213 -12.00 -2.68 5.42
CA ARG A 213 -12.75 -3.89 5.04
C ARG A 213 -13.62 -3.65 3.81
N ILE A 214 -13.63 -4.63 2.91
CA ILE A 214 -14.59 -4.71 1.80
C ILE A 214 -15.31 -6.06 1.85
N ASN A 215 -16.64 -6.02 1.76
CA ASN A 215 -17.50 -7.20 1.72
C ASN A 215 -17.70 -7.62 0.26
N ALA A 216 -16.66 -8.24 -0.33
CA ALA A 216 -16.45 -8.31 -1.78
C ALA A 216 -17.53 -9.08 -2.58
N GLY A 217 -17.85 -10.32 -2.22
CA GLY A 217 -18.77 -11.15 -3.01
C GLY A 217 -18.69 -12.64 -2.67
N SER A 218 -19.24 -13.49 -3.53
CA SER A 218 -19.13 -14.96 -3.44
C SER A 218 -17.72 -15.46 -3.73
N VAL A 219 -17.38 -16.63 -3.20
CA VAL A 219 -16.07 -17.29 -3.42
C VAL A 219 -15.74 -17.56 -4.89
N ASP A 220 -16.76 -17.69 -5.76
CA ASP A 220 -16.62 -17.89 -7.21
C ASP A 220 -16.39 -16.60 -8.02
N ALA A 221 -16.59 -15.43 -7.43
CA ALA A 221 -16.44 -14.18 -8.17
C ALA A 221 -14.97 -13.85 -8.42
N TYR A 222 -14.70 -13.13 -9.51
CA TYR A 222 -13.40 -12.60 -9.84
C TYR A 222 -13.20 -11.22 -9.20
N ALA A 223 -11.98 -10.97 -8.71
CA ALA A 223 -11.47 -9.64 -8.41
C ALA A 223 -10.57 -9.15 -9.55
N TYR A 224 -10.70 -7.86 -9.88
CA TYR A 224 -9.80 -7.16 -10.79
C TYR A 224 -8.51 -6.73 -10.05
N LEU A 225 -7.35 -7.07 -10.59
CA LEU A 225 -6.04 -6.80 -9.97
C LEU A 225 -5.32 -5.61 -10.62
N ALA A 226 -4.29 -5.10 -9.94
CA ALA A 226 -3.60 -3.86 -10.32
C ALA A 226 -2.82 -3.99 -11.63
N ASP A 227 -2.39 -5.20 -11.97
CA ASP A 227 -1.75 -5.54 -13.25
C ASP A 227 -2.77 -5.74 -14.41
N GLY A 228 -4.05 -5.46 -14.17
CA GLY A 228 -5.14 -5.66 -15.10
C GLY A 228 -5.55 -7.13 -15.30
N SER A 229 -4.96 -8.06 -14.54
CA SER A 229 -5.37 -9.46 -14.47
C SER A 229 -6.60 -9.64 -13.57
N THR A 230 -7.13 -10.86 -13.53
CA THR A 230 -8.28 -11.21 -12.71
C THR A 230 -8.00 -12.48 -11.93
N LYS A 231 -8.49 -12.57 -10.69
CA LYS A 231 -8.28 -13.75 -9.84
C LYS A 231 -9.54 -14.10 -9.08
N TYR A 232 -9.80 -15.39 -8.87
CA TYR A 232 -10.96 -15.77 -8.07
C TYR A 232 -10.80 -15.26 -6.63
N LEU A 233 -11.89 -14.78 -6.03
CA LEU A 233 -11.89 -14.31 -4.66
C LEU A 233 -11.42 -15.40 -3.68
N CYS A 234 -11.67 -16.68 -3.95
CA CYS A 234 -11.18 -17.77 -3.11
C CYS A 234 -9.67 -18.05 -3.23
N GLU A 235 -9.00 -17.56 -4.27
CA GLU A 235 -7.58 -17.79 -4.54
C GLU A 235 -6.67 -16.69 -3.98
N LEU A 236 -7.24 -15.52 -3.63
CA LEU A 236 -6.52 -14.43 -3.00
C LEU A 236 -5.93 -14.90 -1.66
N LYS A 237 -4.81 -14.29 -1.25
CA LYS A 237 -4.13 -14.62 0.01
C LYS A 237 -3.69 -13.37 0.77
N SER A 238 -3.49 -13.52 2.07
CA SER A 238 -2.81 -12.51 2.89
C SER A 238 -1.41 -12.25 2.34
N GLY A 239 -1.01 -10.97 2.30
CA GLY A 239 0.24 -10.50 1.72
C GLY A 239 0.22 -10.30 0.21
N GLU A 240 -0.86 -10.69 -0.48
CA GLU A 240 -1.04 -10.32 -1.89
C GLU A 240 -1.62 -8.91 -2.02
N ASP A 241 -1.38 -8.29 -3.17
CA ASP A 241 -1.88 -6.97 -3.48
C ASP A 241 -3.19 -7.03 -4.30
N VAL A 242 -4.06 -6.05 -4.07
CA VAL A 242 -5.32 -5.86 -4.79
C VAL A 242 -5.42 -4.42 -5.32
N CYS A 243 -6.16 -4.25 -6.41
CA CYS A 243 -6.47 -2.93 -6.97
C CYS A 243 -7.64 -2.29 -6.22
N ILE A 244 -7.37 -1.19 -5.52
CA ILE A 244 -8.40 -0.33 -4.94
C ILE A 244 -8.74 0.75 -5.94
N ILE A 245 -10.02 0.94 -6.19
CA ILE A 245 -10.52 1.87 -7.21
C ILE A 245 -11.49 2.84 -6.55
N GLY A 246 -11.24 4.13 -6.74
CA GLY A 246 -12.15 5.20 -6.34
C GLY A 246 -13.27 5.41 -7.37
N SER A 247 -14.35 6.06 -6.94
CA SER A 247 -15.50 6.42 -7.79
C SER A 247 -15.14 7.32 -8.99
N ASN A 248 -13.98 7.99 -8.95
CA ASN A 248 -13.42 8.78 -10.04
C ASN A 248 -12.57 7.96 -11.04
N GLY A 249 -12.41 6.65 -10.81
CA GLY A 249 -11.59 5.76 -11.63
C GLY A 249 -10.09 5.80 -11.30
N ILE A 250 -9.66 6.62 -10.34
CA ILE A 250 -8.28 6.57 -9.83
C ILE A 250 -8.10 5.24 -9.11
N SER A 251 -7.05 4.51 -9.45
CA SER A 251 -6.69 3.27 -8.78
C SER A 251 -5.39 3.39 -7.99
N ARG A 252 -5.26 2.55 -6.97
CA ARG A 252 -4.04 2.38 -6.17
C ARG A 252 -3.92 0.94 -5.69
N ILE A 253 -2.71 0.57 -5.31
CA ILE A 253 -2.42 -0.76 -4.78
C ILE A 253 -2.62 -0.78 -3.27
N ALA A 254 -3.23 -1.85 -2.75
CA ALA A 254 -3.30 -2.12 -1.32
C ALA A 254 -3.02 -3.59 -1.02
N THR A 255 -2.26 -3.83 0.05
CA THR A 255 -1.94 -5.19 0.50
C THR A 255 -3.06 -5.77 1.35
N ILE A 256 -3.43 -7.02 1.06
CA ILE A 256 -4.41 -7.79 1.82
C ILE A 256 -3.79 -8.23 3.14
N GLY A 257 -4.34 -7.75 4.25
CA GLY A 257 -3.98 -8.22 5.59
C GLY A 257 -4.57 -9.60 5.88
N ARG A 258 -5.87 -9.81 5.62
CA ARG A 258 -6.55 -11.09 5.82
C ARG A 258 -7.78 -11.20 4.96
N MET A 259 -8.16 -12.44 4.63
CA MET A 259 -9.49 -12.74 4.09
C MET A 259 -10.36 -13.49 5.08
N LYS A 260 -11.65 -13.16 5.10
CA LYS A 260 -12.65 -13.84 5.92
C LYS A 260 -13.68 -14.49 5.02
N ILE A 261 -13.77 -15.82 5.08
CA ILE A 261 -14.78 -16.60 4.36
C ILE A 261 -15.85 -17.05 5.35
N GLU A 262 -17.11 -16.76 5.06
CA GLU A 262 -18.24 -17.19 5.89
C GLU A 262 -19.53 -17.36 5.09
N THR A 263 -20.37 -18.32 5.48
CA THR A 263 -21.65 -18.55 4.82
C THR A 263 -22.66 -17.47 5.20
N ARG A 264 -23.27 -16.81 4.21
CA ARG A 264 -24.28 -15.76 4.40
C ARG A 264 -25.38 -15.80 3.33
N PRO A 265 -26.53 -15.16 3.60
CA PRO A 265 -27.54 -14.88 2.58
C PRO A 265 -27.00 -13.92 1.50
N PHE A 266 -27.40 -14.15 0.26
CA PHE A 266 -26.97 -13.40 -0.92
C PHE A 266 -28.17 -12.83 -1.69
N ILE A 267 -27.93 -11.68 -2.31
CA ILE A 267 -28.68 -11.14 -3.44
C ILE A 267 -27.87 -11.47 -4.71
N LEU A 268 -28.51 -12.07 -5.71
CA LEU A 268 -27.99 -12.13 -7.07
C LEU A 268 -28.40 -10.86 -7.80
N LEU A 269 -27.41 -10.07 -8.20
CA LEU A 269 -27.59 -8.91 -9.06
C LEU A 269 -27.19 -9.27 -10.48
N ARG A 270 -28.06 -9.01 -11.45
CA ARG A 270 -27.71 -9.01 -12.87
C ARG A 270 -27.68 -7.59 -13.38
N PHE A 271 -26.71 -7.29 -14.24
CA PHE A 271 -26.48 -5.95 -14.75
C PHE A 271 -25.91 -6.00 -16.16
N GLU A 272 -26.08 -4.91 -16.91
CA GLU A 272 -25.55 -4.76 -18.26
C GLU A 272 -24.96 -3.38 -18.49
N ASP A 273 -23.94 -3.29 -19.35
CA ASP A 273 -23.42 -2.01 -19.82
C ASP A 273 -24.22 -1.46 -21.02
N GLU A 274 -23.89 -0.24 -21.46
CA GLU A 274 -24.53 0.40 -22.63
C GLU A 274 -24.36 -0.37 -23.94
N ASN A 275 -23.38 -1.28 -24.01
CA ASN A 275 -23.13 -2.15 -25.16
C ASN A 275 -23.79 -3.53 -24.99
N THR A 276 -24.71 -3.70 -24.04
CA THR A 276 -25.41 -4.96 -23.73
C THR A 276 -24.49 -6.10 -23.27
N ASN A 277 -23.30 -5.79 -22.75
CA ASN A 277 -22.47 -6.80 -22.10
C ASN A 277 -23.04 -7.09 -20.72
N GLU A 278 -23.55 -8.30 -20.55
CA GLU A 278 -24.15 -8.76 -19.31
C GLU A 278 -23.09 -9.21 -18.29
N GLY A 279 -23.41 -9.02 -17.02
CA GLY A 279 -22.68 -9.51 -15.87
C GLY A 279 -23.63 -9.88 -14.74
N HIS A 280 -23.11 -10.61 -13.76
CA HIS A 280 -23.83 -10.83 -12.52
C HIS A 280 -22.84 -10.95 -11.35
N ALA A 281 -23.35 -10.80 -10.13
CA ALA A 281 -22.60 -11.02 -8.91
C ALA A 281 -23.53 -11.45 -7.77
N PHE A 282 -23.07 -12.39 -6.95
CA PHE A 282 -23.69 -12.70 -5.67
C PHE A 282 -23.08 -11.80 -4.59
N ILE A 283 -23.88 -10.85 -4.09
CA ILE A 283 -23.49 -9.87 -3.08
C ILE A 283 -24.29 -10.09 -1.81
N GLN A 284 -23.62 -10.10 -0.65
CA GLN A 284 -24.30 -10.45 0.60
C GLN A 284 -25.48 -9.52 0.85
N GLN A 285 -26.63 -10.10 1.23
CA GLN A 285 -27.82 -9.35 1.65
C GLN A 285 -27.59 -8.71 3.03
N ALA A 286 -27.01 -7.51 3.08
CA ALA A 286 -26.83 -6.73 4.30
C ALA A 286 -26.69 -5.24 4.00
N GLU A 287 -27.20 -4.39 4.89
CA GLU A 287 -27.23 -2.94 4.71
C GLU A 287 -25.84 -2.29 4.65
N THR A 288 -24.85 -2.95 5.25
CA THR A 288 -23.44 -2.51 5.29
C THR A 288 -22.69 -2.79 4.00
N VAL A 289 -23.25 -3.61 3.10
CA VAL A 289 -22.66 -3.90 1.80
C VAL A 289 -23.22 -2.92 0.79
N ARG A 290 -22.32 -2.19 0.13
CA ARG A 290 -22.67 -1.07 -0.73
C ARG A 290 -22.00 -1.18 -2.08
N LEU A 291 -22.69 -0.72 -3.11
CA LEU A 291 -22.19 -0.51 -4.46
C LEU A 291 -22.08 0.99 -4.72
N VAL A 292 -21.17 1.40 -5.58
CA VAL A 292 -21.05 2.81 -5.97
C VAL A 292 -22.00 3.10 -7.14
N LEU A 293 -22.87 4.09 -7.01
CA LEU A 293 -23.78 4.56 -8.05
C LEU A 293 -23.02 5.39 -9.10
N GLU A 294 -23.62 5.58 -10.27
CA GLU A 294 -23.04 6.42 -11.35
C GLU A 294 -22.74 7.86 -10.92
N ASN A 295 -23.48 8.39 -9.92
CA ASN A 295 -23.24 9.71 -9.35
C ASN A 295 -22.07 9.75 -8.31
N GLY A 296 -21.43 8.61 -8.05
CA GLY A 296 -20.34 8.46 -7.09
C GLY A 296 -20.78 8.16 -5.65
N GLU A 297 -22.08 8.17 -5.34
CA GLU A 297 -22.59 7.87 -4.01
C GLU A 297 -22.65 6.36 -3.75
N ALA A 298 -22.39 5.93 -2.52
CA ALA A 298 -22.53 4.53 -2.16
C ALA A 298 -23.99 4.19 -1.80
N CYS A 299 -24.58 3.23 -2.50
CA CYS A 299 -25.92 2.71 -2.23
C CYS A 299 -25.85 1.34 -1.58
N SER A 300 -26.68 1.11 -0.57
CA SER A 300 -26.80 -0.21 0.04
C SER A 300 -27.40 -1.22 -0.92
N VAL A 301 -26.84 -2.41 -0.97
CA VAL A 301 -27.30 -3.48 -1.86
C VAL A 301 -28.76 -3.85 -1.62
N THR A 302 -29.26 -3.73 -0.38
CA THR A 302 -30.65 -4.01 -0.02
C THR A 302 -31.64 -2.94 -0.50
N ASN A 303 -31.14 -1.80 -0.98
CA ASN A 303 -31.94 -0.69 -1.48
C ASN A 303 -31.90 -0.58 -3.01
N LEU A 304 -31.10 -1.40 -3.68
CA LEU A 304 -30.99 -1.40 -5.13
C LEU A 304 -32.21 -2.04 -5.79
N SER A 305 -32.61 -1.47 -6.93
CA SER A 305 -33.74 -1.89 -7.74
C SER A 305 -33.36 -2.00 -9.21
N VAL A 306 -34.18 -2.74 -9.97
CA VAL A 306 -34.05 -2.78 -11.43
C VAL A 306 -34.14 -1.36 -12.01
N GLY A 307 -33.20 -1.02 -12.88
CA GLY A 307 -33.05 0.31 -13.49
C GLY A 307 -32.05 1.23 -12.77
N ASP A 308 -31.58 0.88 -11.56
CA ASP A 308 -30.51 1.62 -10.91
C ASP A 308 -29.19 1.47 -11.68
N ARG A 309 -28.39 2.54 -11.68
CA ARG A 309 -27.12 2.64 -12.42
C ARG A 309 -25.94 2.66 -11.43
N ILE A 310 -25.09 1.64 -11.51
CA ILE A 310 -23.91 1.47 -10.66
C ILE A 310 -22.62 1.59 -11.49
N LEU A 311 -21.52 1.97 -10.85
CA LEU A 311 -20.20 1.96 -11.47
C LEU A 311 -19.64 0.55 -11.55
N GLY A 312 -19.04 0.26 -12.69
CA GLY A 312 -18.36 -1.00 -12.97
C GLY A 312 -17.34 -0.84 -14.08
N CYS A 313 -16.87 -1.96 -14.63
CA CYS A 313 -16.09 -1.93 -15.87
C CYS A 313 -16.36 -3.19 -16.71
N THR A 314 -16.24 -3.02 -18.02
CA THR A 314 -16.26 -4.15 -18.96
C THR A 314 -14.89 -4.29 -19.61
N SER A 315 -14.33 -5.51 -19.58
CA SER A 315 -13.13 -5.87 -20.33
C SER A 315 -13.52 -6.54 -21.64
N THR A 316 -12.94 -6.07 -22.74
CA THR A 316 -13.20 -6.60 -24.10
C THR A 316 -12.44 -7.89 -24.41
N SER A 317 -11.52 -8.34 -23.54
CA SER A 317 -10.73 -9.55 -23.76
C SER A 317 -11.32 -10.76 -23.05
N THR A 318 -11.43 -11.91 -23.72
CA THR A 318 -11.63 -13.18 -23.03
C THR A 318 -10.45 -13.48 -22.12
N ARG A 319 -10.68 -14.08 -20.95
CA ARG A 319 -9.60 -14.47 -20.03
C ARG A 319 -9.68 -15.95 -19.71
N HIS A 320 -8.52 -16.59 -19.53
CA HIS A 320 -8.40 -17.95 -19.02
C HIS A 320 -7.35 -17.95 -17.91
N VAL A 321 -7.76 -18.29 -16.68
CA VAL A 321 -6.89 -18.27 -15.49
C VAL A 321 -6.22 -16.90 -15.30
N GLY A 322 -7.02 -15.83 -15.35
CA GLY A 322 -6.58 -14.45 -15.12
C GLY A 322 -5.87 -13.74 -16.28
N GLN A 323 -5.35 -14.48 -17.26
CA GLN A 323 -4.66 -13.92 -18.41
C GLN A 323 -5.59 -13.67 -19.59
N SER A 324 -5.43 -12.53 -20.27
CA SER A 324 -6.12 -12.22 -21.53
C SER A 324 -5.72 -13.20 -22.62
N ILE A 325 -6.70 -13.87 -23.21
CA ILE A 325 -6.54 -14.75 -24.36
C ILE A 325 -7.53 -14.36 -25.46
N SER A 326 -7.20 -14.67 -26.71
CA SER A 326 -8.03 -14.39 -27.88
C SER A 326 -9.08 -15.49 -28.16
N ALA A 327 -9.09 -16.60 -27.40
CA ALA A 327 -10.05 -17.68 -27.60
C ALA A 327 -11.43 -17.31 -27.03
N PRO A 328 -12.55 -17.79 -27.63
CA PRO A 328 -13.88 -17.58 -27.07
C PRO A 328 -14.12 -18.49 -25.85
N SER A 329 -14.63 -17.92 -24.77
CA SER A 329 -15.21 -18.63 -23.62
C SER A 329 -16.53 -17.98 -23.23
N GLU A 330 -17.45 -18.78 -22.70
CA GLU A 330 -18.77 -18.36 -22.23
C GLU A 330 -18.91 -18.74 -20.75
N GLU A 331 -19.14 -17.74 -19.89
CA GLU A 331 -19.40 -17.84 -18.45
C GLU A 331 -20.83 -17.33 -18.24
N ARG A 332 -21.69 -18.09 -17.53
CA ARG A 332 -23.14 -17.80 -17.38
C ARG A 332 -23.61 -17.95 -15.95
#